data_AF-A0A194Q0U5-F1
#
_entry.id   AF-A0A194Q0U5-F1
#
_cell.length_a   1.000
_cell.length_b   1.000
_cell.length_c   1.000
_cell.angle_alpha   90.00
_cell.angle_beta   90.00
_cell.angle_gamma   90.00
#
_symmetry.space_group_name_H-M   'P 1'
#
loop_
_entity.id
_entity.type
_entity.pdbx_description
1 polymer ?
#
loop_
_entity_poly.entity_id
_entity_poly.type
_entity_poly.pdbx_seq_one_letter_code
_entity_poly.pdbx_strand_id
1 'polypeptide(L)'
;MDPPMSKSRYRRAKLCVLGAVNAGTFAAAVNLVLTLDPEDRISVKRGCALTALGFVYFMSLFELFTFAALFTTSGSRLRHKYRLNCGDVLDINNKLVSAVQAALSCVTGAVVCLWSCTRDFMRSSHFMSEAYAWFGAAYFFYDIWSMYLVHVRQMGFSKSKSTNDKVKSSNETPKSVEGSDAPKNFEGSDALTATSLDEVGCMGPKKPKRGPKCAACGDCLGEGVNTISFFSYCRHEPVILFHHLFIGGFGFLVIVYLRGGLGDCVFGFVYLMELSTPFVSLRGILSRLGLKSSRAYLLNGLAMLATFFVCRVLSLPYVCLMYSRVIGLPYFETYPIE
;
A
#
# COMPACT_ATOMS: atom_id res chain seq x y z
N MET A 1 28.09 -3.17 32.98
CA MET A 1 27.37 -2.06 32.29
C MET A 1 27.83 -2.06 30.86
N ASP A 2 27.00 -2.56 29.93
CA ASP A 2 27.36 -2.51 28.51
C ASP A 2 27.39 -1.07 28.01
N PRO A 3 28.37 -0.69 27.16
CA PRO A 3 28.44 0.66 26.63
C PRO A 3 27.21 0.97 25.76
N PRO A 4 26.71 2.22 25.77
CA PRO A 4 25.56 2.61 24.97
C PRO A 4 25.82 2.35 23.49
N MET A 5 24.96 1.54 22.86
CA MET A 5 25.06 1.21 21.45
C MET A 5 25.08 2.49 20.58
N SER A 6 26.02 2.56 19.64
CA SER A 6 26.06 3.67 18.67
C SER A 6 24.77 3.71 17.82
N LYS A 7 24.30 4.90 17.47
CA LYS A 7 23.05 5.08 16.67
C LYS A 7 23.05 4.29 15.36
N SER A 8 24.22 4.12 14.73
CA SER A 8 24.39 3.31 13.51
C SER A 8 24.19 1.82 13.80
N ARG A 9 24.77 1.32 14.89
CA ARG A 9 24.63 -0.08 15.33
C ARG A 9 23.18 -0.40 15.71
N TYR A 10 22.49 0.53 16.38
CA TYR A 10 21.06 0.41 16.68
C TYR A 10 20.19 0.29 15.41
N ARG A 11 20.40 1.16 14.42
CA ARG A 11 19.63 1.12 13.16
C ARG A 11 19.84 -0.20 12.41
N ARG A 12 21.09 -0.68 12.33
CA ARG A 12 21.40 -1.98 11.71
C ARG A 12 20.74 -3.12 12.47
N ALA A 13 20.87 -3.15 13.80
CA ALA A 13 20.24 -4.17 14.63
C ALA A 13 18.71 -4.19 14.47
N LYS A 14 18.05 -3.03 14.51
CA LYS A 14 16.60 -2.93 14.30
C LYS A 14 16.18 -3.41 12.91
N LEU A 15 16.93 -3.07 11.86
CA LEU A 15 16.64 -3.56 10.50
C LEU A 15 16.76 -5.09 10.42
N CYS A 16 17.81 -5.66 11.02
CA CYS A 16 17.98 -7.12 11.07
C CYS A 16 16.86 -7.80 11.86
N VAL A 17 16.44 -7.25 13.00
CA VAL A 17 15.34 -7.79 13.80
C VAL A 17 14.02 -7.74 13.02
N LEU A 18 13.69 -6.61 12.40
CA LEU A 18 12.48 -6.49 11.57
C LEU A 18 12.50 -7.47 10.39
N GLY A 19 13.64 -7.62 9.72
CA GLY A 19 13.83 -8.59 8.65
C GLY A 19 13.67 -10.04 9.13
N ALA A 20 14.26 -10.39 10.28
CA ALA A 20 14.16 -11.72 10.88
C ALA A 20 12.73 -12.05 11.33
N VAL A 21 12.01 -11.10 11.94
CA VAL A 21 10.60 -11.27 12.32
C VAL A 21 9.73 -11.47 11.07
N ASN A 22 9.92 -10.65 10.05
CA ASN A 22 9.13 -10.76 8.82
C ASN A 22 9.39 -12.09 8.09
N ALA A 23 10.65 -12.46 7.87
CA ALA A 23 11.00 -13.72 7.24
C ALA A 23 10.58 -14.93 8.09
N GLY A 24 10.77 -14.87 9.41
CA GLY A 24 10.41 -15.94 10.34
C GLY A 24 8.90 -16.17 10.41
N THR A 25 8.09 -15.11 10.40
CA THR A 25 6.62 -15.24 10.41
C THR A 25 6.10 -15.82 9.10
N PHE A 26 6.67 -15.43 7.96
CA PHE A 26 6.34 -16.04 6.66
C PHE A 26 6.76 -17.51 6.61
N ALA A 27 7.98 -17.83 7.04
CA ALA A 27 8.47 -19.21 7.09
C ALA A 27 7.63 -20.09 8.02
N ALA A 28 7.21 -19.57 9.18
CA ALA A 28 6.31 -20.26 10.08
C ALA A 28 4.93 -20.51 9.45
N ALA A 29 4.38 -19.54 8.71
CA ALA A 29 3.11 -19.69 8.01
C ALA A 29 3.19 -20.77 6.93
N VAL A 30 4.27 -20.79 6.15
CA VAL A 30 4.56 -21.85 5.18
C VAL A 30 4.68 -23.20 5.89
N ASN A 31 5.47 -23.28 6.97
CA ASN A 31 5.67 -24.53 7.73
C ASN A 31 4.37 -25.11 8.32
N LEU A 32 3.36 -24.29 8.64
CA LEU A 32 2.05 -24.77 9.10
C LEU A 32 1.27 -25.56 8.04
N VAL A 33 1.62 -25.39 6.75
CA VAL A 33 0.88 -25.97 5.63
C VAL A 33 1.72 -26.88 4.73
N LEU A 34 3.05 -26.91 4.90
CA LEU A 34 3.94 -27.72 4.06
C LEU A 34 3.69 -29.24 4.16
N THR A 35 3.14 -29.70 5.28
CA THR A 35 2.88 -31.12 5.53
C THR A 35 1.47 -31.55 5.10
N LEU A 36 0.70 -30.65 4.49
CA LEU A 36 -0.66 -30.94 4.06
C LEU A 36 -0.66 -31.62 2.70
N ASP A 37 -1.56 -32.58 2.54
CA ASP A 37 -1.87 -33.10 1.22
C ASP A 37 -2.69 -32.07 0.45
N PRO A 38 -2.57 -32.02 -0.90
CA PRO A 38 -3.25 -31.03 -1.72
C PRO A 38 -4.74 -30.86 -1.41
N GLU A 39 -5.47 -31.93 -1.16
CA GLU A 39 -6.92 -31.89 -0.93
C GLU A 39 -7.31 -31.62 0.55
N ASP A 40 -6.34 -31.45 1.44
CA ASP A 40 -6.59 -31.19 2.86
C ASP A 40 -7.31 -29.87 3.10
N ARG A 41 -8.16 -29.88 4.13
CA ARG A 41 -8.85 -28.69 4.64
C ARG A 41 -8.05 -28.00 5.74
N ILE A 42 -8.15 -26.69 5.81
CA ILE A 42 -7.50 -25.92 6.89
C ILE A 42 -8.42 -25.91 8.11
N SER A 43 -7.99 -26.55 9.19
CA SER A 43 -8.70 -26.50 10.46
C SER A 43 -8.73 -25.07 11.02
N VAL A 44 -9.79 -24.72 11.76
CA VAL A 44 -9.94 -23.38 12.37
C VAL A 44 -8.73 -23.01 13.24
N LYS A 45 -8.15 -23.97 13.98
CA LYS A 45 -6.94 -23.73 14.79
C LYS A 45 -5.73 -23.32 13.93
N ARG A 46 -5.50 -24.02 12.81
CA ARG A 46 -4.44 -23.67 11.85
C ARG A 46 -4.75 -22.34 11.16
N GLY A 47 -6.00 -22.13 10.76
CA GLY A 47 -6.48 -20.88 10.16
C GLY A 47 -6.25 -19.67 11.04
N CYS A 48 -6.66 -19.70 12.31
CA CYS A 48 -6.41 -18.63 13.26
C CYS A 48 -4.90 -18.35 13.45
N ALA A 49 -4.08 -19.40 13.47
CA ALA A 49 -2.62 -19.23 13.54
C ALA A 49 -2.07 -18.56 12.26
N LEU A 50 -2.55 -18.94 11.08
CA LEU A 50 -2.19 -18.31 9.81
C LEU A 50 -2.59 -16.83 9.77
N THR A 51 -3.77 -16.46 10.26
CA THR A 51 -4.19 -15.04 10.36
C THR A 51 -3.30 -14.27 11.34
N ALA A 52 -2.98 -14.85 12.50
CA ALA A 52 -2.08 -14.20 13.46
C ALA A 52 -0.68 -13.97 12.86
N LEU A 53 -0.13 -14.98 12.16
CA LEU A 53 1.15 -14.86 11.45
C LEU A 53 1.08 -13.85 10.31
N GLY A 54 -0.02 -13.83 9.55
CA GLY A 54 -0.28 -12.84 8.50
C GLY A 54 -0.29 -11.41 9.05
N PHE A 55 -0.94 -11.19 10.20
CA PHE A 55 -0.98 -9.87 10.83
C PHE A 55 0.42 -9.38 11.21
N VAL A 56 1.21 -10.24 11.87
CA VAL A 56 2.60 -9.90 12.22
C VAL A 56 3.44 -9.70 10.95
N TYR A 57 3.23 -10.52 9.91
CA TYR A 57 3.93 -10.41 8.64
C TYR A 57 3.70 -9.05 7.97
N PHE A 58 2.45 -8.65 7.71
CA PHE A 58 2.16 -7.40 7.00
C PHE A 58 2.56 -6.16 7.81
N MET A 59 2.33 -6.16 9.13
CA MET A 59 2.75 -5.07 10.01
C MET A 59 4.27 -4.93 10.06
N SER A 60 5.00 -6.04 10.23
CA SER A 60 6.47 -6.03 10.25
C SER A 60 7.06 -5.68 8.88
N LEU A 61 6.42 -6.08 7.78
CA LEU A 61 6.84 -5.73 6.42
C LEU A 61 6.74 -4.21 6.17
N PHE A 62 5.62 -3.61 6.58
CA PHE A 62 5.43 -2.16 6.48
C PHE A 62 6.42 -1.39 7.34
N GLU A 63 6.64 -1.83 8.59
CA GLU A 63 7.64 -1.21 9.46
C GLU A 63 9.05 -1.38 8.90
N LEU A 64 9.37 -2.55 8.34
CA LEU A 64 10.66 -2.83 7.70
C LEU A 64 10.91 -1.87 6.53
N PHE A 65 9.97 -1.74 5.59
CA PHE A 65 10.09 -0.83 4.46
C PHE A 65 10.17 0.63 4.89
N THR A 66 9.35 1.04 5.86
CA THR A 66 9.35 2.41 6.39
C THR A 66 10.64 2.74 7.11
N PHE A 67 11.11 1.84 7.98
CA PHE A 67 12.36 2.03 8.69
C PHE A 67 13.55 2.06 7.73
N ALA A 68 13.56 1.16 6.73
CA ALA A 68 14.59 1.15 5.69
C ALA A 68 14.61 2.48 4.90
N ALA A 69 13.45 2.96 4.47
CA ALA A 69 13.34 4.20 3.69
C ALA A 69 13.74 5.45 4.48
N LEU A 70 13.47 5.50 5.80
CA LEU A 70 13.72 6.68 6.62
C LEU A 70 15.13 6.73 7.22
N PHE A 71 15.72 5.59 7.57
CA PHE A 71 16.91 5.54 8.42
C PHE A 71 18.16 4.93 7.78
N THR A 72 18.07 4.38 6.57
CA THR A 72 19.23 3.88 5.82
C THR A 72 19.83 4.96 4.91
N THR A 73 21.12 4.80 4.55
CA THR A 73 21.79 5.69 3.60
C THR A 73 21.10 5.67 2.24
N SER A 74 20.71 4.49 1.77
CA SER A 74 19.98 4.32 0.49
C SER A 74 18.63 5.02 0.52
N GLY A 75 17.86 4.86 1.61
CA GLY A 75 16.59 5.56 1.82
C GLY A 75 16.75 7.08 1.87
N SER A 76 17.79 7.59 2.55
CA SER A 76 18.08 9.02 2.58
C SER A 76 18.44 9.57 1.20
N ARG A 77 19.25 8.85 0.42
CA ARG A 77 19.58 9.22 -0.97
C ARG A 77 18.33 9.27 -1.84
N LEU A 78 17.46 8.26 -1.73
CA LEU A 78 16.21 8.20 -2.50
C LEU A 78 15.28 9.37 -2.16
N ARG A 79 15.05 9.65 -0.87
CA ARG A 79 14.20 10.75 -0.43
C ARG A 79 14.75 12.10 -0.88
N HIS A 80 16.06 12.31 -0.80
CA HIS A 80 16.67 13.55 -1.27
C HIS A 80 16.56 13.70 -2.79
N LYS A 81 16.84 12.63 -3.55
CA LYS A 81 16.75 12.63 -5.02
C LYS A 81 15.36 13.00 -5.53
N TYR A 82 14.32 12.48 -4.88
CA TYR A 82 12.93 12.69 -5.30
C TYR A 82 12.15 13.66 -4.40
N ARG A 83 12.85 14.38 -3.50
CA ARG A 83 12.28 15.37 -2.56
C ARG A 83 11.05 14.85 -1.78
N LEU A 84 11.10 13.58 -1.34
CA LEU A 84 9.98 12.90 -0.70
C LEU A 84 9.81 13.34 0.76
N ASN A 85 8.58 13.70 1.14
CA ASN A 85 8.24 13.94 2.55
C ASN A 85 7.88 12.63 3.28
N CYS A 86 7.65 12.70 4.58
CA CYS A 86 7.30 11.51 5.38
C CYS A 86 5.98 10.85 4.93
N GLY A 87 4.99 11.63 4.49
CA GLY A 87 3.72 11.12 3.97
C GLY A 87 3.90 10.38 2.64
N ASP A 88 4.74 10.89 1.74
CA ASP A 88 5.05 10.22 0.47
C ASP A 88 5.78 8.88 0.70
N VAL A 89 6.69 8.82 1.69
CA VAL A 89 7.37 7.58 2.06
C VAL A 89 6.37 6.54 2.58
N LEU A 90 5.45 6.94 3.45
CA LEU A 90 4.40 6.04 3.96
C LEU A 90 3.47 5.55 2.84
N ASP A 91 3.08 6.46 1.93
CA ASP A 91 2.23 6.12 0.77
C ASP A 91 2.93 5.14 -0.20
N ILE A 92 4.21 5.36 -0.48
CA ILE A 92 5.04 4.45 -1.30
C ILE A 92 5.15 3.08 -0.64
N ASN A 93 5.44 3.03 0.66
CA ASN A 93 5.59 1.76 1.37
C ASN A 93 4.26 1.01 1.50
N ASN A 94 3.12 1.72 1.62
CA ASN A 94 1.81 1.08 1.57
C ASN A 94 1.60 0.35 0.24
N LYS A 95 1.91 1.03 -0.87
CA LYS A 95 1.83 0.46 -2.22
C LYS A 95 2.78 -0.73 -2.42
N LEU A 96 3.96 -0.71 -1.78
CA LEU A 96 4.89 -1.84 -1.81
C LEU A 96 4.31 -3.06 -1.07
N VAL A 97 3.73 -2.88 0.12
CA VAL A 97 3.08 -3.98 0.86
C VAL A 97 1.89 -4.53 0.10
N SER A 98 1.08 -3.66 -0.51
CA SER A 98 -0.02 -4.05 -1.40
C SER A 98 0.46 -4.87 -2.59
N ALA A 99 1.56 -4.47 -3.25
CA ALA A 99 2.15 -5.24 -4.34
C ALA A 99 2.64 -6.63 -3.90
N VAL A 100 3.20 -6.74 -2.69
CA VAL A 100 3.61 -8.04 -2.11
C VAL A 100 2.40 -8.93 -1.83
N GLN A 101 1.33 -8.38 -1.23
CA GLN A 101 0.11 -9.15 -1.00
C GLN A 101 -0.47 -9.67 -2.31
N ALA A 102 -0.58 -8.81 -3.31
CA ALA A 102 -1.11 -9.19 -4.62
C ALA A 102 -0.26 -10.27 -5.30
N ALA A 103 1.07 -10.20 -5.19
CA ALA A 103 1.95 -11.25 -5.70
C ALA A 103 1.71 -12.60 -5.00
N LEU A 104 1.56 -12.60 -3.66
CA LEU A 104 1.22 -13.82 -2.91
C LEU A 104 -0.15 -14.38 -3.33
N SER A 105 -1.14 -13.51 -3.54
CA SER A 105 -2.47 -13.90 -4.06
C SER A 105 -2.34 -14.56 -5.42
N CYS A 106 -1.59 -13.95 -6.35
CA CYS A 106 -1.43 -14.47 -7.70
C CYS A 106 -0.70 -15.81 -7.72
N VAL A 107 0.33 -15.99 -6.89
CA VAL A 107 1.02 -17.28 -6.74
C VAL A 107 0.05 -18.34 -6.25
N THR A 108 -0.75 -18.04 -5.22
CA THR A 108 -1.80 -18.96 -4.74
C THR A 108 -2.78 -19.29 -5.86
N GLY A 109 -3.32 -18.28 -6.55
CA GLY A 109 -4.27 -18.46 -7.64
C GLY A 109 -3.72 -19.32 -8.76
N ALA A 110 -2.46 -19.11 -9.15
CA ALA A 110 -1.79 -19.90 -10.17
C ALA A 110 -1.65 -21.37 -9.75
N VAL A 111 -1.19 -21.65 -8.53
CA VAL A 111 -1.05 -23.03 -8.03
C VAL A 111 -2.41 -23.72 -7.96
N VAL A 112 -3.41 -23.06 -7.40
CA VAL A 112 -4.78 -23.61 -7.30
C VAL A 112 -5.37 -23.87 -8.69
N CYS A 113 -5.20 -22.95 -9.65
CA CYS A 113 -5.69 -23.14 -11.02
C CYS A 113 -5.00 -24.31 -11.72
N LEU A 114 -3.66 -24.36 -11.66
CA LEU A 114 -2.88 -25.44 -12.29
C LEU A 114 -3.22 -26.81 -11.71
N TRP A 115 -3.55 -26.87 -10.42
CA TRP A 115 -3.94 -28.11 -9.75
C TRP A 115 -5.40 -28.50 -9.98
N SER A 116 -6.33 -27.63 -9.62
CA SER A 116 -7.77 -27.94 -9.55
C SER A 116 -8.42 -27.91 -10.93
N CYS A 117 -8.08 -26.94 -11.79
CA CYS A 117 -8.76 -26.78 -13.08
C CYS A 117 -8.40 -27.88 -14.08
N THR A 118 -7.27 -28.58 -13.88
CA THR A 118 -6.81 -29.67 -14.76
C THR A 118 -7.35 -31.05 -14.36
N ARG A 119 -7.90 -31.17 -13.14
CA ARG A 119 -8.42 -32.44 -12.59
C ARG A 119 -9.93 -32.49 -12.69
N ASP A 120 -10.61 -31.90 -11.70
CA ASP A 120 -12.05 -31.74 -11.68
C ASP A 120 -12.35 -30.29 -11.30
N PHE A 121 -12.80 -29.52 -12.29
CA PHE A 121 -13.20 -28.12 -12.12
C PHE A 121 -14.23 -27.94 -10.98
N MET A 122 -15.14 -28.89 -10.81
CA MET A 122 -16.28 -28.81 -9.90
C MET A 122 -15.98 -29.32 -8.49
N ARG A 123 -15.00 -30.21 -8.31
CA ARG A 123 -14.77 -30.88 -7.03
C ARG A 123 -13.34 -30.81 -6.51
N SER A 124 -12.33 -30.66 -7.36
CA SER A 124 -10.94 -30.64 -6.89
C SER A 124 -10.65 -29.41 -6.04
N SER A 125 -10.19 -29.64 -4.83
CA SER A 125 -9.72 -28.60 -3.91
C SER A 125 -8.20 -28.57 -3.79
N HIS A 126 -7.70 -27.42 -3.36
CA HIS A 126 -6.30 -27.28 -2.99
C HIS A 126 -6.17 -26.46 -1.70
N PHE A 127 -5.50 -27.01 -0.66
CA PHE A 127 -5.40 -26.40 0.67
C PHE A 127 -4.90 -24.95 0.62
N MET A 128 -4.06 -24.60 -0.37
CA MET A 128 -3.54 -23.24 -0.55
C MET A 128 -4.63 -22.20 -0.71
N SER A 129 -5.79 -22.55 -1.29
CA SER A 129 -6.93 -21.65 -1.43
C SER A 129 -7.41 -21.16 -0.05
N GLU A 130 -7.63 -22.09 0.88
CA GLU A 130 -8.06 -21.80 2.25
C GLU A 130 -6.93 -21.21 3.10
N ALA A 131 -5.72 -21.77 2.99
CA ALA A 131 -4.57 -21.31 3.76
C ALA A 131 -4.26 -19.84 3.48
N TYR A 132 -4.28 -19.45 2.20
CA TYR A 132 -4.07 -18.07 1.81
C TYR A 132 -5.27 -17.18 2.17
N ALA A 133 -6.52 -17.69 2.13
CA ALA A 133 -7.66 -16.91 2.63
C ALA A 133 -7.46 -16.52 4.11
N TRP A 134 -7.05 -17.47 4.95
CA TRP A 134 -6.74 -17.20 6.36
C TRP A 134 -5.55 -16.26 6.56
N PHE A 135 -4.44 -16.49 5.84
CA PHE A 135 -3.24 -15.65 5.95
C PHE A 135 -3.48 -14.23 5.41
N GLY A 136 -4.11 -14.14 4.24
CA GLY A 136 -4.42 -12.92 3.50
C GLY A 136 -5.52 -12.09 4.14
N ALA A 137 -6.44 -12.69 4.90
CA ALA A 137 -7.46 -11.95 5.67
C ALA A 137 -6.83 -10.85 6.54
N ALA A 138 -5.66 -11.12 7.14
CA ALA A 138 -4.95 -10.16 7.96
C ALA A 138 -4.48 -8.90 7.20
N TYR A 139 -4.22 -9.01 5.89
CA TYR A 139 -3.84 -7.87 5.06
C TYR A 139 -4.95 -6.83 4.99
N PHE A 140 -6.22 -7.24 4.86
CA PHE A 140 -7.33 -6.30 4.75
C PHE A 140 -7.44 -5.39 5.98
N PHE A 141 -7.21 -5.95 7.18
CA PHE A 141 -7.16 -5.17 8.42
C PHE A 141 -5.96 -4.22 8.45
N TYR A 142 -4.79 -4.72 8.05
CA TYR A 142 -3.59 -3.90 7.93
C TYR A 142 -3.79 -2.73 6.95
N ASP A 143 -4.35 -2.97 5.76
CA ASP A 143 -4.45 -1.96 4.71
C ASP A 143 -5.42 -0.84 5.09
N ILE A 144 -6.53 -1.15 5.79
CA ILE A 144 -7.41 -0.13 6.37
C ILE A 144 -6.65 0.76 7.35
N TRP A 145 -5.86 0.16 8.24
CA TRP A 145 -5.05 0.89 9.22
C TRP A 145 -3.98 1.76 8.56
N SER A 146 -3.25 1.23 7.58
CA SER A 146 -2.15 1.94 6.91
C SER A 146 -2.67 3.03 5.97
N MET A 147 -3.76 2.80 5.25
CA MET A 147 -4.42 3.84 4.44
C MET A 147 -4.93 4.99 5.31
N TYR A 148 -5.52 4.69 6.47
CA TYR A 148 -5.90 5.71 7.45
C TYR A 148 -4.69 6.53 7.91
N LEU A 149 -3.58 5.85 8.26
CA LEU A 149 -2.34 6.52 8.67
C LEU A 149 -1.80 7.45 7.56
N VAL A 150 -1.81 6.99 6.30
CA VAL A 150 -1.40 7.78 5.14
C VAL A 150 -2.31 9.01 4.95
N HIS A 151 -3.64 8.84 5.05
CA HIS A 151 -4.61 9.91 4.91
C HIS A 151 -4.40 11.01 5.95
N VAL A 152 -4.26 10.62 7.22
CA VAL A 152 -4.02 11.57 8.33
C VAL A 152 -2.77 12.42 8.08
N ARG A 153 -1.70 11.84 7.52
CA ARG A 153 -0.46 12.58 7.21
C ARG A 153 -0.59 13.51 6.02
N GLN A 154 -1.24 13.07 4.96
CA GLN A 154 -1.42 13.90 3.76
C GLN A 154 -2.31 15.11 4.06
N MET A 155 -3.39 14.91 4.82
CA MET A 155 -4.29 15.99 5.26
C MET A 155 -3.64 16.92 6.28
N GLY A 156 -2.90 16.37 7.25
CA GLY A 156 -2.16 17.15 8.24
C GLY A 156 -1.10 18.06 7.60
N PHE A 157 -0.36 17.55 6.61
CA PHE A 157 0.61 18.35 5.85
C PHE A 157 -0.06 19.48 5.05
N SER A 158 -1.18 19.19 4.40
CA SER A 158 -1.93 20.18 3.61
C SER A 158 -2.48 21.32 4.47
N LYS A 159 -3.02 21.02 5.66
CA LYS A 159 -3.45 22.04 6.63
C LYS A 159 -2.29 22.89 7.12
N SER A 160 -1.17 22.27 7.49
CA SER A 160 0.03 23.00 7.95
C SER A 160 0.55 23.97 6.88
N LYS A 161 0.62 23.54 5.62
CA LYS A 161 1.01 24.40 4.50
C LYS A 161 0.06 25.59 4.33
N SER A 162 -1.26 25.35 4.32
CA SER A 162 -2.26 26.41 4.17
C SER A 162 -2.24 27.43 5.31
N THR A 163 -2.04 27.00 6.55
CA THR A 163 -1.89 27.92 7.69
C THR A 163 -0.62 28.76 7.55
N ASN A 164 0.50 28.15 7.13
CA ASN A 164 1.76 28.88 6.97
C ASN A 164 1.69 29.90 5.80
N ASP A 165 1.02 29.55 4.72
CA ASP A 165 0.76 30.47 3.59
C ASP A 165 -0.16 31.62 4.02
N LYS A 166 -1.19 31.35 4.85
CA LYS A 166 -2.04 32.41 5.44
C LYS A 166 -1.29 33.33 6.40
N VAL A 167 -0.42 32.78 7.25
CA VAL A 167 0.40 33.57 8.20
C VAL A 167 1.43 34.43 7.46
N LYS A 168 2.02 33.91 6.38
CA LYS A 168 2.93 34.67 5.53
C LYS A 168 2.19 35.81 4.81
N SER A 169 0.97 35.56 4.33
CA SER A 169 0.12 36.58 3.70
C SER A 169 -0.42 37.61 4.69
N SER A 170 -0.61 37.28 5.97
CA SER A 170 -1.09 38.22 6.99
C SER A 170 0.01 39.06 7.64
N ASN A 171 1.28 38.64 7.54
CA ASN A 171 2.43 39.41 7.99
C ASN A 171 2.97 40.40 6.94
N GLU A 172 2.39 40.40 5.74
CA GLU A 172 2.54 41.48 4.76
C GLU A 172 1.48 42.54 5.03
N THR A 173 1.64 43.33 6.10
CA THR A 173 0.80 44.51 6.32
C THR A 173 1.16 45.60 5.29
N PRO A 174 0.18 46.37 4.78
CA PRO A 174 0.44 47.43 3.80
C PRO A 174 1.28 48.53 4.45
N LYS A 175 2.37 48.94 3.80
CA LYS A 175 3.03 50.19 4.16
C LYS A 175 2.02 51.33 4.03
N SER A 176 1.76 52.00 5.14
CA SER A 176 1.08 53.29 5.23
C SER A 176 1.73 54.29 4.28
N VAL A 177 0.92 54.86 3.37
CA VAL A 177 1.29 56.02 2.56
C VAL A 177 0.54 57.22 3.11
N GLU A 178 1.27 58.14 3.71
CA GLU A 178 0.84 59.51 4.00
C GLU A 178 2.01 60.42 3.60
N GLY A 179 1.75 61.43 2.75
CA GLY A 179 2.74 62.47 2.42
C GLY A 179 2.84 62.86 0.95
N SER A 180 2.08 63.90 0.63
CA SER A 180 2.04 64.83 -0.52
C SER A 180 3.29 65.14 -1.37
N ASP A 181 2.97 65.57 -2.60
CA ASP A 181 3.59 66.61 -3.46
C ASP A 181 4.83 66.30 -4.35
N ALA A 182 4.52 66.02 -5.63
CA ALA A 182 5.00 66.69 -6.86
C ALA A 182 6.48 66.46 -7.33
N PRO A 183 6.85 66.81 -8.60
CA PRO A 183 6.76 65.86 -9.72
C PRO A 183 8.02 65.80 -10.63
N LYS A 184 7.99 64.85 -11.61
CA LYS A 184 8.46 64.94 -13.02
C LYS A 184 9.57 63.99 -13.52
N ASN A 185 9.31 63.56 -14.76
CA ASN A 185 10.20 63.11 -15.86
C ASN A 185 10.56 61.62 -15.93
N PHE A 186 10.11 60.91 -17.00
CA PHE A 186 10.78 60.68 -18.31
C PHE A 186 11.81 59.54 -18.13
N GLU A 187 11.83 58.36 -18.76
CA GLU A 187 11.68 57.84 -20.13
C GLU A 187 11.50 56.30 -19.97
N GLY A 188 10.86 55.52 -20.85
CA GLY A 188 11.41 55.07 -22.12
C GLY A 188 12.18 53.73 -22.00
N SER A 189 11.62 52.68 -22.62
CA SER A 189 12.28 51.51 -23.26
C SER A 189 12.91 50.35 -22.44
N ASP A 190 12.34 49.16 -22.66
CA ASP A 190 12.95 47.86 -23.00
C ASP A 190 14.39 47.55 -22.54
N ALA A 191 14.57 46.47 -21.76
CA ALA A 191 15.51 45.37 -22.08
C ALA A 191 15.59 44.30 -20.97
N LEU A 192 15.65 43.07 -21.47
CA LEU A 192 16.03 41.80 -20.84
C LEU A 192 17.30 41.90 -19.97
N THR A 193 17.34 41.28 -18.79
CA THR A 193 18.55 40.63 -18.26
C THR A 193 18.24 39.74 -17.05
N ALA A 194 18.81 38.55 -17.08
CA ALA A 194 18.82 37.58 -15.98
C ALA A 194 20.00 37.87 -15.05
N THR A 195 19.81 37.84 -13.73
CA THR A 195 20.84 37.46 -12.75
C THR A 195 20.25 37.28 -11.34
N SER A 196 20.76 36.23 -10.67
CA SER A 196 20.94 36.05 -9.21
C SER A 196 19.75 36.25 -8.26
N LEU A 197 19.26 35.14 -7.70
CA LEU A 197 18.73 35.10 -6.33
C LEU A 197 19.58 34.13 -5.51
N ASP A 198 20.59 34.70 -4.87
CA ASP A 198 21.31 34.12 -3.75
C ASP A 198 20.45 34.12 -2.46
N GLU A 199 20.73 33.10 -1.65
CA GLU A 199 20.58 33.02 -0.19
C GLU A 199 19.32 33.57 0.50
N VAL A 200 18.44 32.65 0.90
CA VAL A 200 17.71 32.78 2.18
C VAL A 200 18.00 31.55 3.03
N GLY A 201 18.90 31.74 3.99
CA GLY A 201 19.34 30.73 4.94
C GLY A 201 18.22 30.21 5.83
N CYS A 202 18.12 28.88 5.95
CA CYS A 202 17.26 28.22 6.91
C CYS A 202 17.90 28.27 8.31
N MET A 203 17.52 29.26 9.13
CA MET A 203 17.71 29.20 10.59
C MET A 203 16.95 27.98 11.14
N GLY A 204 17.70 26.99 11.63
CA GLY A 204 17.14 25.78 12.24
C GLY A 204 16.54 26.05 13.61
N PRO A 205 15.48 25.32 14.02
CA PRO A 205 15.04 25.32 15.41
C PRO A 205 15.90 24.35 16.25
N LYS A 206 16.10 24.77 17.51
CA LYS A 206 16.94 24.17 18.56
C LYS A 206 16.64 22.68 18.81
N LYS A 207 17.69 21.91 19.13
CA LYS A 207 17.65 20.48 19.53
C LYS A 207 16.73 20.22 20.73
N PRO A 208 15.97 19.11 20.75
CA PRO A 208 15.68 18.40 21.99
C PRO A 208 16.70 17.26 22.20
N LYS A 209 17.32 17.23 23.38
CA LYS A 209 18.04 16.07 23.92
C LYS A 209 16.99 15.05 24.41
N ARG A 210 16.95 13.84 23.85
CA ARG A 210 16.52 12.56 24.48
C ARG A 210 16.73 11.40 23.48
N GLY A 211 17.11 10.22 23.98
CA GLY A 211 17.44 9.03 23.17
C GLY A 211 16.23 8.45 22.42
N PRO A 212 16.44 7.62 21.37
CA PRO A 212 15.37 7.26 20.44
C PRO A 212 14.44 6.18 21.00
N LYS A 213 13.13 6.48 21.03
CA LYS A 213 12.05 5.49 21.25
C LYS A 213 11.30 5.32 19.94
N CYS A 214 11.24 4.09 19.40
CA CYS A 214 10.62 3.80 18.11
C CYS A 214 9.76 2.53 18.19
N ALA A 215 8.44 2.66 18.20
CA ALA A 215 7.47 1.56 18.12
C ALA A 215 6.60 1.72 16.86
N ALA A 216 7.17 1.58 15.65
CA ALA A 216 6.62 2.09 14.37
C ALA A 216 6.58 3.63 14.20
N CYS A 217 7.52 4.31 14.88
CA CYS A 217 7.89 5.74 14.76
C CYS A 217 7.06 6.77 15.56
N GLY A 218 7.16 6.72 16.89
CA GLY A 218 6.83 7.84 17.79
C GLY A 218 7.50 9.17 17.41
N ASP A 219 8.69 9.12 16.82
CA ASP A 219 9.42 10.32 16.37
C ASP A 219 8.92 10.89 15.03
N CYS A 220 8.22 10.09 14.23
CA CYS A 220 7.50 10.57 13.05
C CYS A 220 6.12 11.08 13.47
N LEU A 221 5.56 10.56 14.55
CA LEU A 221 4.34 11.02 15.23
C LEU A 221 4.64 12.29 16.06
N GLY A 222 5.28 13.28 15.43
CA GLY A 222 5.50 14.58 16.06
C GLY A 222 4.20 15.18 16.55
N GLU A 223 4.23 15.63 17.80
CA GLU A 223 3.15 16.33 18.52
C GLU A 223 2.52 17.41 17.63
N GLY A 224 1.21 17.28 17.39
CA GLY A 224 0.44 18.22 16.55
C GLY A 224 -0.67 17.60 15.71
N VAL A 225 -0.83 16.28 15.69
CA VAL A 225 -1.94 15.62 14.98
C VAL A 225 -3.02 15.18 15.98
N ASN A 226 -3.70 16.15 16.58
CA ASN A 226 -5.03 15.91 17.13
C ASN A 226 -6.05 16.49 16.15
N THR A 227 -7.10 15.72 15.82
CA THR A 227 -8.40 16.08 15.17
C THR A 227 -8.78 15.46 13.82
N ILE A 228 -8.07 14.46 13.26
CA ILE A 228 -8.67 13.67 12.16
C ILE A 228 -9.20 12.37 12.76
N SER A 229 -10.52 12.32 12.98
CA SER A 229 -11.19 11.12 13.47
C SER A 229 -11.24 10.05 12.39
N PHE A 230 -11.04 8.78 12.76
CA PHE A 230 -11.23 7.62 11.88
C PHE A 230 -12.61 7.66 11.19
N PHE A 231 -13.63 8.13 11.89
CA PHE A 231 -14.97 8.25 11.33
C PHE A 231 -15.06 9.28 10.19
N SER A 232 -14.24 10.34 10.23
CA SER A 232 -14.12 11.28 9.12
C SER A 232 -13.45 10.63 7.90
N TYR A 233 -12.48 9.73 8.12
CA TYR A 233 -11.84 8.98 7.05
C TYR A 233 -12.82 7.99 6.39
N CYS A 234 -13.61 7.26 7.18
CA CYS A 234 -14.62 6.33 6.65
C CYS A 234 -15.65 7.00 5.73
N ARG A 235 -15.95 8.29 5.96
CA ARG A 235 -16.85 9.06 5.10
C ARG A 235 -16.18 9.62 3.84
N HIS A 236 -14.86 9.81 3.86
CA HIS A 236 -14.12 10.37 2.73
C HIS A 236 -13.88 9.32 1.64
N GLU A 237 -13.57 8.08 2.04
CA GLU A 237 -13.23 6.99 1.12
C GLU A 237 -14.10 5.74 1.37
N PRO A 238 -15.44 5.82 1.25
CA PRO A 238 -16.33 4.72 1.63
C PRO A 238 -16.22 3.51 0.69
N VAL A 239 -15.94 3.73 -0.60
CA VAL A 239 -15.90 2.66 -1.62
C VAL A 239 -14.74 1.70 -1.38
N ILE A 240 -13.54 2.22 -1.11
CA ILE A 240 -12.36 1.37 -0.86
C ILE A 240 -12.51 0.63 0.48
N LEU A 241 -13.07 1.28 1.50
CA LEU A 241 -13.31 0.65 2.79
C LEU A 241 -14.34 -0.49 2.67
N PHE A 242 -15.45 -0.23 1.98
CA PHE A 242 -16.47 -1.25 1.71
C PHE A 242 -15.88 -2.42 0.94
N HIS A 243 -15.09 -2.17 -0.10
CA HIS A 243 -14.40 -3.20 -0.86
C HIS A 243 -13.52 -4.09 0.03
N HIS A 244 -12.71 -3.51 0.92
CA HIS A 244 -11.84 -4.29 1.82
C HIS A 244 -12.63 -5.07 2.87
N LEU A 245 -13.71 -4.50 3.41
CA LEU A 245 -14.59 -5.20 4.37
C LEU A 245 -15.39 -6.31 3.69
N PHE A 246 -15.90 -6.08 2.48
CA PHE A 246 -16.66 -7.06 1.73
C PHE A 246 -15.78 -8.21 1.25
N ILE A 247 -14.69 -7.94 0.54
CA ILE A 247 -13.80 -9.01 0.05
C ILE A 247 -13.11 -9.71 1.22
N GLY A 248 -12.56 -8.95 2.17
CA GLY A 248 -11.85 -9.51 3.32
C GLY A 248 -12.75 -10.25 4.32
N GLY A 249 -14.02 -9.85 4.46
CA GLY A 249 -14.97 -10.49 5.37
C GLY A 249 -15.87 -11.52 4.69
N PHE A 250 -16.69 -11.07 3.73
CA PHE A 250 -17.62 -11.95 3.00
C PHE A 250 -16.88 -12.95 2.11
N GLY A 251 -15.88 -12.49 1.34
CA GLY A 251 -15.06 -13.40 0.51
C GLY A 251 -14.36 -14.48 1.34
N PHE A 252 -13.80 -14.11 2.49
CA PHE A 252 -13.23 -15.05 3.45
C PHE A 252 -14.25 -16.08 3.95
N LEU A 253 -15.44 -15.63 4.38
CA LEU A 253 -16.52 -16.51 4.84
C LEU A 253 -16.96 -17.49 3.75
N VAL A 254 -17.01 -17.03 2.50
CA VAL A 254 -17.36 -17.87 1.35
C VAL A 254 -16.33 -18.99 1.15
N ILE A 255 -15.04 -18.67 1.14
CA ILE A 255 -13.98 -19.66 0.89
C ILE A 255 -13.90 -20.68 2.02
N VAL A 256 -14.02 -20.24 3.27
CA VAL A 256 -13.81 -21.11 4.44
C VAL A 256 -15.07 -21.93 4.79
N TYR A 257 -16.26 -21.34 4.71
CA TYR A 257 -17.48 -21.97 5.23
C TYR A 257 -18.56 -22.21 4.17
N LEU A 258 -18.84 -21.24 3.30
CA LEU A 258 -19.98 -21.34 2.36
C LEU A 258 -19.67 -22.13 1.09
N ARG A 259 -18.40 -22.46 0.84
CA ARG A 259 -17.95 -23.24 -0.33
C ARG A 259 -18.65 -24.60 -0.48
N GLY A 260 -19.06 -25.23 0.63
CA GLY A 260 -19.92 -26.42 0.62
C GLY A 260 -19.42 -27.65 -0.15
N GLY A 261 -18.18 -27.66 -0.64
CA GLY A 261 -17.61 -28.73 -1.48
C GLY A 261 -17.41 -28.38 -2.95
N LEU A 262 -17.71 -27.15 -3.39
CA LEU A 262 -17.41 -26.65 -4.73
C LEU A 262 -15.89 -26.56 -4.95
N GLY A 263 -15.41 -26.94 -6.13
CA GLY A 263 -14.01 -26.97 -6.51
C GLY A 263 -13.32 -25.60 -6.44
N ASP A 264 -12.03 -25.60 -6.11
CA ASP A 264 -11.27 -24.36 -5.86
C ASP A 264 -10.80 -23.65 -7.14
N CYS A 265 -11.07 -24.21 -8.32
CA CYS A 265 -10.67 -23.61 -9.59
C CYS A 265 -11.21 -22.17 -9.76
N VAL A 266 -12.49 -21.94 -9.43
CA VAL A 266 -13.12 -20.60 -9.49
C VAL A 266 -12.40 -19.63 -8.55
N PHE A 267 -12.08 -20.05 -7.33
CA PHE A 267 -11.36 -19.22 -6.36
C PHE A 267 -9.91 -18.94 -6.82
N GLY A 268 -9.28 -19.89 -7.51
CA GLY A 268 -7.99 -19.67 -8.17
C GLY A 268 -8.02 -18.48 -9.13
N PHE A 269 -9.06 -18.39 -9.97
CA PHE A 269 -9.23 -17.25 -10.88
C PHE A 269 -9.53 -15.95 -10.14
N VAL A 270 -10.30 -15.99 -9.05
CA VAL A 270 -10.53 -14.82 -8.19
C VAL A 270 -9.20 -14.30 -7.62
N TYR A 271 -8.30 -15.17 -7.17
CA TYR A 271 -6.99 -14.77 -6.69
C TYR A 271 -6.08 -14.17 -7.78
N LEU A 272 -6.19 -14.67 -9.02
CA LEU A 272 -5.47 -14.14 -10.18
C LEU A 272 -5.93 -12.72 -10.58
N MET A 273 -7.12 -12.27 -10.15
CA MET A 273 -7.59 -10.90 -10.38
C MET A 273 -6.67 -9.85 -9.74
N GLU A 274 -5.87 -10.23 -8.74
CA GLU A 274 -4.90 -9.34 -8.10
C GLU A 274 -3.64 -9.09 -8.94
N LEU A 275 -3.45 -9.75 -10.09
CA LEU A 275 -2.24 -9.59 -10.91
C LEU A 275 -2.04 -8.18 -11.43
N SER A 276 -3.11 -7.40 -11.59
CA SER A 276 -3.02 -5.99 -11.96
C SER A 276 -2.47 -5.10 -10.84
N THR A 277 -2.66 -5.48 -9.58
CA THR A 277 -2.38 -4.64 -8.40
C THR A 277 -0.90 -4.24 -8.25
N PRO A 278 0.10 -5.12 -8.48
CA PRO A 278 1.51 -4.72 -8.52
C PRO A 278 1.79 -3.61 -9.52
N PHE A 279 1.16 -3.64 -10.70
CA PHE A 279 1.32 -2.61 -11.73
C PHE A 279 0.60 -1.30 -11.35
N VAL A 280 -0.58 -1.38 -10.74
CA VAL A 280 -1.29 -0.22 -10.17
C VAL A 280 -0.43 0.46 -9.10
N SER A 281 0.09 -0.32 -8.16
CA SER A 281 0.98 0.16 -7.09
C SER A 281 2.27 0.77 -7.64
N LEU A 282 2.91 0.12 -8.61
CA LEU A 282 4.11 0.65 -9.26
C LEU A 282 3.83 1.96 -10.00
N ARG A 283 2.68 2.08 -10.69
CA ARG A 283 2.27 3.33 -11.34
C ARG A 283 2.12 4.45 -10.32
N GLY A 284 1.50 4.16 -9.18
CA GLY A 284 1.34 5.08 -8.06
C GLY A 284 2.69 5.52 -7.48
N ILE A 285 3.62 4.59 -7.28
CA ILE A 285 4.98 4.87 -6.79
C ILE A 285 5.72 5.77 -7.79
N LEU A 286 5.76 5.41 -9.08
CA LEU A 286 6.41 6.22 -10.12
C LEU A 286 5.80 7.63 -10.22
N SER A 287 4.49 7.76 -10.01
CA SER A 287 3.81 9.05 -9.92
C SER A 287 4.31 9.88 -8.73
N ARG A 288 4.46 9.28 -7.55
CA ARG A 288 5.02 9.95 -6.35
C ARG A 288 6.48 10.34 -6.51
N LEU A 289 7.25 9.58 -7.29
CA LEU A 289 8.63 9.90 -7.64
C LEU A 289 8.75 10.99 -8.73
N GLY A 290 7.63 11.52 -9.25
CA GLY A 290 7.65 12.52 -10.33
C GLY A 290 8.06 11.98 -11.70
N LEU A 291 8.03 10.66 -11.89
CA LEU A 291 8.53 9.98 -13.11
C LEU A 291 7.45 9.74 -14.17
N LYS A 292 6.41 10.60 -14.24
CA LYS A 292 5.28 10.42 -15.16
C LYS A 292 5.64 10.47 -16.65
N SER A 293 6.71 11.19 -17.01
CA SER A 293 7.23 11.29 -18.38
C SER A 293 8.14 10.12 -18.79
N SER A 294 8.47 9.21 -17.86
CA SER A 294 9.40 8.12 -18.13
C SER A 294 8.76 7.01 -18.97
N ARG A 295 9.57 6.33 -19.80
CA ARG A 295 9.15 5.12 -20.51
C ARG A 295 8.69 4.02 -19.55
N ALA A 296 9.28 3.93 -18.36
CA ALA A 296 8.88 2.99 -17.32
C ALA A 296 7.43 3.23 -16.86
N TYR A 297 7.02 4.50 -16.70
CA TYR A 297 5.64 4.84 -16.34
C TYR A 297 4.63 4.44 -17.43
N LEU A 298 5.01 4.64 -18.70
CA LEU A 298 4.19 4.25 -19.85
C LEU A 298 4.08 2.73 -19.98
N LEU A 299 5.21 2.01 -20.00
CA LEU A 299 5.26 0.54 -20.13
C LEU A 299 4.51 -0.13 -18.98
N ASN A 300 4.68 0.35 -17.74
CA ASN A 300 3.92 -0.16 -16.61
C ASN A 300 2.42 0.12 -16.77
N GLY A 301 2.03 1.27 -17.32
CA GLY A 301 0.62 1.57 -17.63
C GLY A 301 0.01 0.60 -18.65
N LEU A 302 0.76 0.22 -19.68
CA LEU A 302 0.33 -0.78 -20.65
C LEU A 302 0.23 -2.17 -20.02
N ALA A 303 1.21 -2.58 -19.21
CA ALA A 303 1.19 -3.85 -18.48
C ALA A 303 0.00 -3.91 -17.49
N MET A 304 -0.28 -2.82 -16.79
CA MET A 304 -1.44 -2.67 -15.91
C MET A 304 -2.75 -2.87 -16.69
N LEU A 305 -2.91 -2.24 -17.86
CA LEU A 305 -4.11 -2.37 -18.68
C LEU A 305 -4.28 -3.80 -19.23
N ALA A 306 -3.20 -4.39 -19.74
CA ALA A 306 -3.23 -5.75 -20.27
C ALA A 306 -3.61 -6.77 -19.18
N THR A 307 -2.98 -6.69 -18.01
CA THR A 307 -3.29 -7.58 -16.89
C THR A 307 -4.68 -7.34 -16.32
N PHE A 308 -5.14 -6.09 -16.23
CA PHE A 308 -6.52 -5.80 -15.82
C PHE A 308 -7.53 -6.43 -16.79
N PHE A 309 -7.33 -6.26 -18.10
CA PHE A 309 -8.24 -6.82 -19.09
C PHE A 309 -8.27 -8.37 -19.04
N VAL A 310 -7.11 -9.02 -19.05
CA VAL A 310 -7.04 -10.49 -19.02
C VAL A 310 -7.55 -11.05 -17.70
N CYS A 311 -7.06 -10.55 -16.57
CA CYS A 311 -7.31 -11.16 -15.27
C CYS A 311 -8.62 -10.71 -14.62
N ARG A 312 -9.19 -9.54 -14.97
CA ARG A 312 -10.44 -9.05 -14.37
C ARG A 312 -11.63 -8.99 -15.31
N VAL A 313 -11.40 -8.74 -16.61
CA VAL A 313 -12.50 -8.63 -17.60
C VAL A 313 -12.77 -9.97 -18.27
N LEU A 314 -11.74 -10.66 -18.75
CA LEU A 314 -11.91 -11.92 -19.49
C LEU A 314 -11.99 -13.17 -18.62
N SER A 315 -11.39 -13.14 -17.42
CA SER A 315 -11.33 -14.30 -16.54
C SER A 315 -12.70 -14.80 -16.11
N LEU A 316 -13.62 -13.91 -15.72
CA LEU A 316 -14.94 -14.30 -15.23
C LEU A 316 -15.82 -14.92 -16.34
N PRO A 317 -15.98 -14.31 -17.53
CA PRO A 317 -16.65 -14.95 -18.66
C PRO A 317 -16.03 -16.31 -19.03
N TYR A 318 -14.70 -16.41 -18.98
CA TYR A 318 -14.00 -17.66 -19.25
C TYR A 318 -14.34 -18.76 -18.23
N VAL A 319 -14.38 -18.42 -16.94
CA VAL A 319 -14.78 -19.36 -15.88
C VAL A 319 -16.25 -19.79 -16.04
N CYS A 320 -17.15 -18.86 -16.38
CA CYS A 320 -18.54 -19.17 -16.68
C CYS A 320 -18.67 -20.10 -17.91
N LEU A 321 -17.87 -19.88 -18.95
CA LEU A 321 -17.80 -20.76 -20.12
C LEU A 321 -17.30 -22.16 -19.73
N MET A 322 -16.24 -22.26 -18.91
CA MET A 322 -15.76 -23.54 -18.39
C MET A 322 -16.86 -24.27 -17.61
N TYR A 323 -17.56 -23.57 -16.72
CA TYR A 323 -18.66 -24.12 -15.95
C TYR A 323 -19.78 -24.65 -16.86
N SER A 324 -20.23 -23.85 -17.85
CA SER A 324 -21.27 -24.26 -18.82
C SER A 324 -20.91 -25.55 -19.58
N ARG A 325 -19.63 -25.69 -19.98
CA ARG A 325 -19.13 -26.89 -20.65
C ARG A 325 -19.14 -28.13 -19.75
N VAL A 326 -18.88 -27.95 -18.46
CA VAL A 326 -18.88 -29.07 -17.50
C VAL A 326 -20.30 -29.56 -17.21
N ILE A 327 -21.28 -28.65 -17.13
CA ILE A 327 -22.69 -29.03 -16.92
C ILE A 327 -23.41 -29.43 -18.21
N GLY A 328 -22.78 -29.25 -19.38
CA GLY A 328 -23.33 -29.65 -20.68
C GLY A 328 -24.46 -28.76 -21.21
N LEU A 329 -24.64 -27.55 -20.65
CA LEU A 329 -25.66 -26.60 -21.09
C LEU A 329 -25.05 -25.47 -21.95
N PRO A 330 -25.80 -24.91 -22.92
CA PRO A 330 -25.41 -23.69 -23.60
C PRO A 330 -25.15 -22.55 -22.61
N TYR A 331 -24.16 -21.70 -22.87
CA TYR A 331 -23.79 -20.59 -21.98
C TYR A 331 -24.98 -19.69 -21.61
N PHE A 332 -25.83 -19.37 -22.58
CA PHE A 332 -27.01 -18.51 -22.40
C PHE A 332 -28.15 -19.18 -21.63
N GLU A 333 -28.23 -20.51 -21.62
CA GLU A 333 -29.18 -21.25 -20.78
C GLU A 333 -28.66 -21.44 -19.35
N THR A 334 -27.34 -21.44 -19.17
CA THR A 334 -26.70 -21.53 -17.84
C THR A 334 -26.80 -20.21 -17.08
N TYR A 335 -26.70 -19.09 -17.78
CA TYR A 335 -26.76 -17.74 -17.21
C TYR A 335 -27.77 -16.91 -18.01
N PRO A 336 -29.08 -17.14 -17.83
CA PRO A 336 -30.09 -16.29 -18.46
C PRO A 336 -29.90 -14.86 -17.96
N ILE A 337 -29.71 -13.94 -18.91
CA ILE A 337 -29.73 -12.51 -18.65
C ILE A 337 -31.21 -12.13 -18.61
N GLU A 338 -31.81 -12.13 -17.41
CA GLU A 338 -33.13 -11.52 -17.19
C GLU A 338 -33.02 -10.00 -17.05
#